data_AF-A0AAW6UW20-F1
#
_entry.id   AF-A0AAW6UW20-F1
#
_cell.length_a   1.000
_cell.length_b   1.000
_cell.length_c   1.000
_cell.angle_alpha   90.00
_cell.angle_beta   90.00
_cell.angle_gamma   90.00
#
_symmetry.space_group_name_H-M   'P 1'
#
loop_
_entity.id
_entity.type
_entity.pdbx_description
1 polymer ?
#
loop_
_entity_poly.entity_id
_entity_poly.type
_entity_poly.pdbx_seq_one_letter_code
_entity_poly.pdbx_strand_id
1 'polypeptide(L)'
;MLEEMLTAQATIQAAEIQAKATLTAAIYGGIAIAFGLIITWWTALHLQKVARIAETRRNVYLDLVEAYSNMVSGFYTIGFDIEKNWKLQTTLILNFSKAIDKTTFVCKTETKSEIYKLLKIFKEKYLLINGEMNSVLETLGELNDLTSRHEQIMSRFDEASAKLEIIKREGHDDEKINHILKYFDEKMDESERCIPLITEKAKELDAKKTPMQLSIVKFVDELNDLILPISHMLRKELGAKTDVDLDLKVHLSAREI
;
A
#
# COMPACT_ATOMS: atom_id res chain seq x y z
N MET A 1 40.46 -44.78 -78.66
CA MET A 1 41.67 -44.70 -77.81
C MET A 1 42.08 -43.26 -77.44
N LEU A 2 42.62 -42.41 -78.34
CA LEU A 2 43.05 -41.05 -77.96
C LEU A 2 41.87 -40.14 -77.55
N GLU A 3 40.76 -40.19 -78.31
CA GLU A 3 39.52 -39.44 -78.01
C GLU A 3 38.84 -39.91 -76.72
N GLU A 4 38.85 -41.22 -76.45
CA GLU A 4 38.31 -41.81 -75.21
C GLU A 4 39.17 -41.46 -73.99
N MET A 5 40.50 -41.40 -74.15
CA MET A 5 41.41 -40.93 -73.10
C MET A 5 41.23 -39.43 -72.81
N LEU A 6 41.03 -38.60 -73.85
CA LEU A 6 40.80 -37.16 -73.70
C LEU A 6 39.44 -36.86 -73.03
N THR A 7 38.40 -37.60 -73.40
CA THR A 7 37.07 -37.49 -72.77
C THR A 7 37.06 -38.01 -71.34
N ALA A 8 37.77 -39.11 -71.05
CA ALA A 8 37.97 -39.59 -69.68
C ALA A 8 38.74 -38.57 -68.82
N GLN A 9 39.80 -37.95 -69.36
CA GLN A 9 40.58 -36.93 -68.66
C GLN A 9 39.78 -35.64 -68.41
N ALA A 10 38.98 -35.20 -69.39
CA ALA A 10 38.08 -34.06 -69.24
C ALA A 10 36.99 -34.33 -68.19
N THR A 11 36.48 -35.56 -68.13
CA THR A 11 35.49 -35.98 -67.12
C THR A 11 36.09 -36.00 -65.71
N ILE A 12 37.33 -36.49 -65.57
CA ILE A 12 38.06 -36.47 -64.29
C ILE A 12 38.31 -35.03 -63.83
N GLN A 13 38.74 -34.13 -64.73
CA GLN A 13 38.92 -32.72 -64.39
C GLN A 13 37.61 -32.02 -64.01
N ALA A 14 36.52 -32.29 -64.73
CA ALA A 14 35.21 -31.76 -64.40
C ALA A 14 34.72 -32.25 -63.02
N ALA A 15 34.93 -33.54 -62.70
CA ALA A 15 34.63 -34.11 -61.40
C ALA A 15 35.49 -33.50 -60.27
N GLU A 16 36.76 -33.22 -60.52
CA GLU A 16 37.64 -32.52 -59.55
C GLU A 16 37.21 -31.07 -59.31
N ILE A 17 36.80 -30.34 -60.36
CA ILE A 17 36.29 -28.97 -60.23
C ILE A 17 34.98 -28.98 -59.44
N GLN A 18 34.08 -29.93 -59.73
CA GLN A 18 32.82 -30.07 -59.02
C GLN A 18 33.04 -30.49 -57.55
N ALA A 19 34.00 -31.38 -57.28
CA ALA A 19 34.37 -31.78 -55.93
C ALA A 19 34.96 -30.61 -55.12
N LYS A 20 35.85 -29.80 -55.73
CA LYS A 20 36.41 -28.59 -55.09
C LYS A 20 35.33 -27.53 -54.86
N ALA A 21 34.46 -27.27 -55.83
CA ALA A 21 33.35 -26.35 -55.68
C ALA A 21 32.38 -26.79 -54.57
N THR A 22 32.11 -28.10 -54.47
CA THR A 22 31.27 -28.68 -53.41
C THR A 22 31.94 -28.57 -52.04
N LEU A 23 33.26 -28.80 -51.95
CA LEU A 23 34.04 -28.61 -50.72
C LEU A 23 33.99 -27.15 -50.25
N THR A 24 34.22 -26.20 -51.17
CA THR A 24 34.17 -24.77 -50.87
C THR A 24 32.76 -24.33 -50.46
N ALA A 25 31.72 -24.80 -51.16
CA ALA A 25 30.33 -24.54 -50.78
C ALA A 25 29.97 -25.13 -49.42
N ALA A 26 30.47 -26.32 -49.09
CA ALA A 26 30.26 -26.95 -47.78
C ALA A 26 30.97 -26.17 -46.65
N ILE A 27 32.16 -25.64 -46.90
CA ILE A 27 32.88 -24.79 -45.93
C ILE A 27 32.10 -23.48 -45.70
N TYR A 28 31.68 -22.78 -46.76
CA TYR A 28 30.88 -21.56 -46.62
C TYR A 28 29.51 -21.83 -45.98
N GLY A 29 28.86 -22.93 -46.34
CA GLY A 29 27.60 -23.37 -45.73
C GLY A 29 27.74 -23.68 -44.23
N GLY A 30 28.82 -24.38 -43.84
CA GLY A 30 29.14 -24.66 -42.45
C GLY A 30 29.43 -23.40 -41.63
N ILE A 31 30.16 -22.45 -42.20
CA ILE A 31 30.43 -21.14 -41.58
C ILE A 31 29.11 -20.35 -41.42
N ALA A 32 28.25 -20.32 -42.44
CA ALA A 32 26.96 -19.62 -42.36
C ALA A 32 26.04 -20.19 -41.28
N ILE A 33 25.98 -21.52 -41.13
CA ILE A 33 25.22 -22.18 -40.06
C ILE A 33 25.81 -21.82 -38.68
N ALA A 34 27.13 -21.89 -38.53
CA ALA A 34 27.79 -21.53 -37.27
C ALA A 34 27.52 -20.07 -36.88
N PHE A 35 27.62 -19.13 -37.83
CA PHE A 35 27.26 -17.73 -37.59
C PHE A 35 25.78 -17.55 -37.25
N GLY A 36 24.88 -18.24 -37.95
CA GLY A 36 23.44 -18.21 -37.66
C GLY A 36 23.11 -18.68 -36.24
N LEU A 37 23.76 -19.75 -35.77
CA LEU A 37 23.59 -20.27 -34.42
C LEU A 37 24.12 -19.29 -33.35
N ILE A 38 25.28 -18.66 -33.59
CA ILE A 38 25.86 -17.67 -32.66
C ILE A 38 24.94 -16.44 -32.55
N ILE A 39 24.46 -15.90 -33.69
CA ILE A 39 23.55 -14.75 -33.69
C ILE A 39 22.24 -15.11 -32.99
N THR A 40 21.68 -16.29 -33.26
CA THR A 40 20.44 -16.76 -32.64
C THR A 40 20.61 -16.92 -31.12
N TRP A 41 21.71 -17.52 -30.68
CA TRP A 41 22.01 -17.70 -29.25
C TRP A 41 22.19 -16.36 -28.54
N TRP A 42 22.93 -15.43 -29.15
CA TRP A 42 23.16 -14.10 -28.58
C TRP A 42 21.85 -13.30 -28.47
N THR A 43 21.03 -13.37 -29.52
CA THR A 43 19.70 -12.74 -29.54
C THR A 43 18.76 -13.35 -28.50
N ALA A 44 18.76 -14.69 -28.35
CA ALA A 44 17.97 -15.38 -27.35
C ALA A 44 18.39 -15.03 -25.91
N LEU A 45 19.69 -14.98 -25.62
CA LEU A 45 20.22 -14.54 -24.33
C LEU A 45 19.86 -13.08 -24.02
N HIS A 46 19.95 -12.21 -25.02
CA HIS A 46 19.57 -10.82 -24.88
C HIS A 46 18.07 -10.67 -24.60
N LEU A 47 17.21 -11.35 -25.37
CA LEU A 47 15.76 -11.39 -25.18
C LEU A 47 15.38 -11.93 -23.80
N GLN A 48 16.01 -13.01 -23.34
CA GLN A 48 15.75 -13.56 -22.00
C GLN A 48 16.12 -12.57 -20.89
N LYS A 49 17.26 -11.88 -21.00
CA LYS A 49 17.66 -10.85 -20.02
C LYS A 49 16.68 -9.68 -20.02
N VAL A 50 16.31 -9.18 -21.20
CA VAL A 50 15.35 -8.07 -21.34
C VAL A 50 13.98 -8.46 -20.80
N ALA A 51 13.49 -9.66 -21.12
CA ALA A 51 12.22 -10.18 -20.61
C ALA A 51 12.22 -10.31 -19.08
N ARG A 52 13.29 -10.85 -18.49
CA ARG A 52 13.41 -10.98 -17.03
C ARG A 52 13.45 -9.63 -16.32
N ILE A 53 14.12 -8.64 -16.91
CA ILE A 53 14.14 -7.26 -16.38
C ILE A 53 12.75 -6.63 -16.48
N ALA A 54 12.05 -6.82 -17.60
CA ALA A 54 10.68 -6.33 -17.78
C ALA A 54 9.70 -6.98 -16.80
N GLU A 55 9.82 -8.28 -16.56
CA GLU A 55 9.03 -9.01 -15.56
C GLU A 55 9.31 -8.51 -14.14
N THR A 56 10.58 -8.29 -13.80
CA THR A 56 10.97 -7.73 -12.49
C THR A 56 10.38 -6.33 -12.31
N ARG A 57 10.46 -5.46 -13.32
CA ARG A 57 9.84 -4.13 -13.30
C ARG A 57 8.33 -4.21 -13.12
N ARG A 58 7.66 -5.12 -13.86
CA ARG A 58 6.21 -5.33 -13.74
C ARG A 58 5.82 -5.68 -12.31
N ASN A 59 6.51 -6.64 -11.70
CA ASN A 59 6.20 -7.07 -10.34
C ASN A 59 6.41 -5.93 -9.34
N VAL A 60 7.52 -5.18 -9.46
CA VAL A 60 7.77 -4.01 -8.59
C VAL A 60 6.69 -2.93 -8.76
N TYR A 61 6.21 -2.68 -9.98
CA TYR A 61 5.18 -1.67 -10.23
C TYR A 61 3.81 -2.12 -9.72
N LEU A 62 3.49 -3.41 -9.83
CA LEU A 62 2.27 -3.98 -9.26
C LEU A 62 2.30 -3.93 -7.72
N ASP A 63 3.43 -4.25 -7.09
CA ASP A 63 3.63 -4.11 -5.64
C ASP A 63 3.35 -2.66 -5.18
N LEU A 64 3.75 -1.66 -5.96
CA LEU A 64 3.47 -0.25 -5.65
C LEU A 64 1.97 0.07 -5.73
N VAL A 65 1.29 -0.38 -6.78
CA VAL A 65 -0.15 -0.16 -6.95
C VAL A 65 -0.93 -0.82 -5.82
N GLU A 66 -0.57 -2.05 -5.45
CA GLU A 66 -1.18 -2.77 -4.33
C GLU A 66 -0.94 -2.03 -3.00
N ALA A 67 0.31 -1.66 -2.71
CA ALA A 67 0.65 -0.95 -1.48
C ALA A 67 -0.08 0.41 -1.38
N TYR A 68 -0.22 1.12 -2.51
CA TYR A 68 -0.99 2.36 -2.58
C TYR A 68 -2.48 2.12 -2.29
N SER A 69 -3.10 1.15 -2.96
CA SER A 69 -4.51 0.80 -2.77
C SER A 69 -4.82 0.42 -1.32
N ASN A 70 -3.93 -0.37 -0.70
CA ASN A 70 -4.07 -0.75 0.71
C ASN A 70 -3.95 0.46 1.63
N MET A 71 -3.00 1.37 1.39
CA MET A 71 -2.84 2.60 2.16
C MET A 71 -4.07 3.52 2.05
N VAL A 72 -4.60 3.71 0.84
CA VAL A 72 -5.84 4.50 0.62
C VAL A 72 -7.02 3.88 1.35
N SER A 73 -7.20 2.56 1.22
CA SER A 73 -8.28 1.83 1.92
C SER A 73 -8.15 1.96 3.44
N GLY A 74 -6.93 1.93 3.96
CA GLY A 74 -6.67 2.13 5.38
C GLY A 74 -7.05 3.54 5.86
N PHE A 75 -6.84 4.59 5.05
CA PHE A 75 -7.31 5.93 5.39
C PHE A 75 -8.84 6.01 5.53
N TYR A 76 -9.59 5.38 4.62
CA TYR A 76 -11.05 5.38 4.69
C TYR A 76 -11.61 4.60 5.89
N THR A 77 -10.86 3.64 6.44
CA THR A 77 -11.34 2.83 7.57
C THR A 77 -11.07 3.47 8.95
N ILE A 78 -10.26 4.52 9.04
CA ILE A 78 -9.93 5.20 10.31
C ILE A 78 -11.19 5.61 11.09
N GLY A 79 -12.24 6.06 10.40
CA GLY A 79 -13.46 6.56 11.05
C GLY A 79 -14.23 5.54 11.92
N PHE A 80 -14.05 4.23 11.68
CA PHE A 80 -14.76 3.16 12.38
C PHE A 80 -14.16 2.84 13.75
N ASP A 81 -12.83 2.77 13.83
CA ASP A 81 -12.06 2.50 15.05
C ASP A 81 -10.74 3.24 14.94
N ILE A 82 -10.73 4.46 15.49
CA ILE A 82 -9.66 5.45 15.28
C ILE A 82 -8.33 4.90 15.81
N GLU A 83 -8.31 4.35 17.02
CA GLU A 83 -7.09 3.90 17.68
C GLU A 83 -6.47 2.70 16.97
N LYS A 84 -7.29 1.67 16.70
CA LYS A 84 -6.81 0.46 16.02
C LYS A 84 -6.40 0.74 14.59
N ASN A 85 -7.23 1.47 13.84
CA ASN A 85 -7.01 1.66 12.41
C ASN A 85 -5.90 2.68 12.14
N TRP A 86 -5.64 3.64 13.03
CA TRP A 86 -4.49 4.53 12.89
C TRP A 86 -3.15 3.80 13.03
N LYS A 87 -3.07 2.85 13.97
CA LYS A 87 -1.89 1.98 14.13
C LYS A 87 -1.66 1.11 12.90
N LEU A 88 -2.73 0.53 12.35
CA LEU A 88 -2.67 -0.22 11.09
C LEU A 88 -2.23 0.69 9.93
N GLN A 89 -2.76 1.92 9.87
CA GLN A 89 -2.45 2.87 8.81
C GLN A 89 -0.97 3.21 8.75
N THR A 90 -0.32 3.39 9.90
CA THR A 90 1.13 3.62 9.96
C THR A 90 1.92 2.49 9.28
N THR A 91 1.47 1.24 9.45
CA THR A 91 2.09 0.07 8.80
C THR A 91 1.88 0.09 7.28
N LEU A 92 0.69 0.48 6.82
CA LEU A 92 0.37 0.58 5.41
C LEU A 92 1.19 1.67 4.70
N ILE A 93 1.39 2.82 5.36
CA ILE A 93 2.25 3.91 4.87
C ILE A 93 3.71 3.47 4.75
N LEU A 94 4.21 2.71 5.72
CA LEU A 94 5.57 2.15 5.66
C LEU A 94 5.72 1.18 4.49
N ASN A 95 4.70 0.34 4.24
CA ASN A 95 4.72 -0.58 3.10
C ASN A 95 4.68 0.16 1.76
N PHE A 96 3.85 1.19 1.64
CA PHE A 96 3.83 2.08 0.48
C PHE A 96 5.19 2.76 0.26
N SER A 97 5.81 3.28 1.32
CA SER A 97 7.15 3.90 1.24
C SER A 97 8.20 2.92 0.70
N LYS A 98 8.22 1.69 1.22
CA LYS A 98 9.12 0.62 0.73
C LYS A 98 8.86 0.28 -0.75
N ALA A 99 7.60 0.23 -1.17
CA ALA A 99 7.24 -0.06 -2.56
C ALA A 99 7.65 1.09 -3.50
N ILE A 100 7.54 2.35 -3.05
CA ILE A 100 8.08 3.51 -3.75
C ILE A 100 9.60 3.38 -3.90
N ASP A 101 10.34 3.07 -2.83
CA ASP A 101 11.79 2.96 -2.92
C ASP A 101 12.22 1.90 -3.93
N LYS A 102 11.56 0.72 -3.91
CA LYS A 102 11.77 -0.33 -4.92
C LYS A 102 11.48 0.18 -6.34
N THR A 103 10.40 0.93 -6.51
CA THR A 103 9.99 1.47 -7.82
C THR A 103 11.01 2.50 -8.33
N THR A 104 11.46 3.42 -7.48
CA THR A 104 12.50 4.40 -7.85
C THR A 104 13.81 3.74 -8.23
N PHE A 105 14.11 2.54 -7.73
CA PHE A 105 15.30 1.80 -8.14
C PHE A 105 15.25 1.32 -9.60
N VAL A 106 14.07 0.92 -10.10
CA VAL A 106 13.95 0.23 -11.40
C VAL A 106 13.33 1.07 -12.53
N CYS A 107 12.66 2.17 -12.20
CA CYS A 107 12.02 3.07 -13.16
C CYS A 107 12.97 4.07 -13.83
N LYS A 108 12.48 4.72 -14.89
CA LYS A 108 13.23 5.78 -15.60
C LYS A 108 13.34 7.04 -14.74
N THR A 109 14.34 7.86 -15.05
CA THR A 109 14.61 9.13 -14.35
C THR A 109 13.43 10.11 -14.37
N GLU A 110 12.67 10.15 -15.47
CA GLU A 110 11.47 11.00 -15.60
C GLU A 110 10.40 10.58 -14.59
N THR A 111 10.06 9.29 -14.55
CA THR A 111 9.07 8.73 -13.61
C THR A 111 9.52 8.90 -12.16
N LYS A 112 10.81 8.70 -11.90
CA LYS A 112 11.44 8.95 -10.59
C LYS A 112 11.26 10.39 -10.13
N SER A 113 11.38 11.37 -11.04
CA SER A 113 11.17 12.79 -10.70
C SER A 113 9.73 13.05 -10.22
N GLU A 114 8.73 12.49 -10.90
CA GLU A 114 7.32 12.61 -10.49
C GLU A 114 7.06 11.90 -9.15
N ILE A 115 7.65 10.73 -8.92
CA ILE A 115 7.57 10.04 -7.63
C ILE A 115 8.13 10.91 -6.49
N TYR A 116 9.24 11.60 -6.69
CA TYR A 116 9.78 12.50 -5.65
C TYR A 116 8.89 13.72 -5.40
N LYS A 117 8.22 14.24 -6.42
CA LYS A 117 7.22 15.31 -6.23
C LYS A 117 6.04 14.81 -5.40
N LEU A 118 5.51 13.62 -5.70
CA LEU A 118 4.48 12.96 -4.90
C LEU A 118 4.94 12.80 -3.44
N LEU A 119 6.14 12.25 -3.19
CA LEU A 119 6.64 12.04 -1.84
C LEU A 119 6.76 13.34 -1.02
N LYS A 120 7.14 14.45 -1.67
CA LYS A 120 7.22 15.76 -1.03
C LYS A 120 5.83 16.21 -0.55
N ILE A 121 4.85 16.18 -1.45
CA ILE A 121 3.46 16.58 -1.15
C ILE A 121 2.85 15.64 -0.10
N PHE A 122 3.08 14.33 -0.24
CA PHE A 122 2.65 13.30 0.70
C PHE A 122 3.16 13.62 2.11
N LYS A 123 4.46 13.88 2.27
CA LYS A 123 5.07 14.18 3.58
C LYS A 123 4.45 15.42 4.21
N GLU A 124 4.34 16.51 3.45
CA GLU A 124 3.82 17.79 3.95
C GLU A 124 2.39 17.64 4.47
N LYS A 125 1.52 16.95 3.70
CA LYS A 125 0.12 16.75 4.08
C LYS A 125 -0.06 15.70 5.16
N TYR A 126 0.71 14.62 5.12
CA TYR A 126 0.68 13.59 6.16
C TYR A 126 1.02 14.16 7.53
N LEU A 127 1.98 15.09 7.63
CA LEU A 127 2.32 15.73 8.90
C LEU A 127 1.14 16.51 9.50
N LEU A 128 0.32 17.15 8.66
CA LEU A 128 -0.89 17.84 9.11
C LEU A 128 -1.92 16.86 9.68
N ILE A 129 -2.21 15.80 8.92
CA ILE A 129 -3.15 14.74 9.35
C ILE A 129 -2.67 14.07 10.64
N ASN A 130 -1.37 13.79 10.73
CA ASN A 130 -0.80 13.17 11.93
C ASN A 130 -0.96 14.08 13.16
N GLY A 131 -0.86 15.40 13.00
CA GLY A 131 -1.14 16.36 14.07
C GLY A 131 -2.60 16.34 14.50
N GLU A 132 -3.53 16.38 13.55
CA GLU A 132 -4.98 16.30 13.81
C GLU A 132 -5.35 14.98 14.50
N MET A 133 -4.81 13.87 14.01
CA MET A 133 -5.04 12.53 14.56
C MET A 133 -4.52 12.38 15.98
N ASN A 134 -3.32 12.91 16.27
CA ASN A 134 -2.80 12.88 17.64
C ASN A 134 -3.70 13.66 18.59
N SER A 135 -4.25 14.80 18.17
CA SER A 135 -5.19 15.57 18.98
C SER A 135 -6.49 14.80 19.24
N VAL A 136 -7.00 14.09 18.24
CA VAL A 136 -8.18 13.21 18.39
C VAL A 136 -7.90 12.06 19.35
N LEU A 137 -6.75 11.39 19.21
CA LEU A 137 -6.34 10.26 20.06
C LEU A 137 -6.12 10.68 21.52
N GLU A 138 -5.54 11.86 21.75
CA GLU A 138 -5.38 12.42 23.10
C GLU A 138 -6.75 12.64 23.76
N THR A 139 -7.68 13.29 23.07
CA THR A 139 -9.05 13.51 23.59
C THR A 139 -9.80 12.20 23.79
N LEU A 140 -9.61 11.21 22.92
CA LEU A 140 -10.18 9.87 23.09
C LEU A 140 -9.62 9.17 24.32
N GLY A 141 -8.31 9.26 24.57
CA GLY A 141 -7.66 8.72 25.76
C GLY A 141 -8.21 9.34 27.05
N GLU A 142 -8.32 10.68 27.11
CA GLU A 142 -8.92 11.38 28.24
C GLU A 142 -10.38 10.97 28.49
N LEU A 143 -11.17 10.82 27.42
CA LEU A 143 -12.56 10.38 27.52
C LEU A 143 -12.65 8.94 28.06
N ASN A 144 -11.78 8.04 27.60
CA ASN A 144 -11.73 6.65 28.07
C ASN A 144 -11.34 6.60 29.55
N ASP A 145 -10.38 7.41 29.99
CA ASP A 145 -9.97 7.48 31.40
C ASP A 145 -11.11 7.99 32.30
N LEU A 146 -11.82 9.04 31.87
CA LEU A 146 -12.98 9.57 32.60
C LEU A 146 -14.12 8.55 32.66
N THR A 147 -14.38 7.86 31.55
CA THR A 147 -15.41 6.82 31.47
C THR A 147 -15.08 5.65 32.38
N SER A 148 -13.83 5.17 32.36
CA SER A 148 -13.37 4.10 33.25
C SER A 148 -13.46 4.49 34.72
N ARG A 149 -13.13 5.75 35.06
CA ARG A 149 -13.31 6.26 36.43
C ARG A 149 -14.77 6.26 36.85
N HIS A 150 -15.68 6.68 35.97
CA HIS A 150 -17.12 6.63 36.25
C HIS A 150 -17.63 5.20 36.43
N GLU A 151 -17.22 4.26 35.57
CA GLU A 151 -17.53 2.83 35.72
C GLU A 151 -17.05 2.26 37.05
N GLN A 152 -15.85 2.62 37.50
CA GLN A 152 -15.34 2.21 38.81
C GLN A 152 -16.17 2.77 39.98
N ILE A 153 -16.64 4.02 39.88
CA ILE A 153 -17.53 4.62 40.88
C ILE A 153 -18.85 3.82 40.92
N MET A 154 -19.43 3.52 39.76
CA MET A 154 -20.69 2.76 39.66
C MET A 154 -20.54 1.33 40.20
N SER A 155 -19.45 0.63 39.86
CA SER A 155 -19.17 -0.70 40.41
C SER A 155 -19.08 -0.70 41.94
N ARG A 156 -18.46 0.32 42.53
CA ARG A 156 -18.38 0.45 43.99
C ARG A 156 -19.72 0.82 44.62
N PHE A 157 -20.56 1.55 43.89
CA PHE A 157 -21.93 1.85 44.30
C PHE A 157 -22.75 0.56 44.37
N ASP A 158 -22.66 -0.30 43.35
CA ASP A 158 -23.35 -1.59 43.32
C ASP A 158 -22.90 -2.51 44.47
N GLU A 159 -21.60 -2.56 44.75
CA GLU A 159 -21.06 -3.31 45.90
C GLU A 159 -21.58 -2.79 47.24
N ALA A 160 -21.64 -1.48 47.43
CA ALA A 160 -22.16 -0.86 48.65
C ALA A 160 -23.68 -1.09 48.79
N SER A 161 -24.42 -1.09 47.68
CA SER A 161 -25.86 -1.40 47.64
C SER A 161 -26.14 -2.83 48.07
N ALA A 162 -25.39 -3.80 47.55
CA ALA A 162 -25.49 -5.20 47.97
C ALA A 162 -25.21 -5.38 49.48
N LYS A 163 -24.19 -4.69 50.02
CA LYS A 163 -23.88 -4.72 51.46
C LYS A 163 -24.98 -4.11 52.31
N LEU A 164 -25.59 -3.00 51.86
CA LEU A 164 -26.70 -2.38 52.57
C LEU A 164 -27.90 -3.32 52.66
N GLU A 165 -28.21 -4.06 51.59
CA GLU A 165 -29.28 -5.06 51.61
C GLU A 165 -29.03 -6.17 52.64
N ILE A 166 -27.79 -6.66 52.73
CA ILE A 166 -27.41 -7.69 53.71
C ILE A 166 -27.64 -7.17 55.13
N ILE A 167 -27.10 -5.98 55.45
CA ILE A 167 -27.23 -5.37 56.78
C ILE A 167 -28.70 -5.13 57.15
N LYS A 168 -29.52 -4.68 56.19
CA LYS A 168 -30.97 -4.50 56.40
C LYS A 168 -31.70 -5.81 56.70
N ARG A 169 -31.27 -6.95 56.11
CA ARG A 169 -31.84 -8.28 56.38
C ARG A 169 -31.41 -8.85 57.74
N GLU A 170 -30.19 -8.55 58.18
CA GLU A 170 -29.63 -9.04 59.45
C GLU A 170 -30.21 -8.33 60.68
N GLY A 171 -30.70 -7.09 60.52
CA GLY A 171 -31.42 -6.35 61.56
C GLY A 171 -30.52 -5.71 62.62
N HIS A 172 -30.76 -4.42 62.89
CA HIS A 172 -30.16 -3.62 63.97
C HIS A 172 -28.68 -3.23 63.85
N ASP A 173 -28.32 -2.48 62.80
CA ASP A 173 -27.06 -1.72 62.79
C ASP A 173 -27.21 -0.36 62.09
N ASP A 174 -27.98 0.54 62.72
CA ASP A 174 -28.28 1.89 62.20
C ASP A 174 -27.00 2.72 61.94
N GLU A 175 -25.93 2.48 62.70
CA GLU A 175 -24.64 3.15 62.52
C GLU A 175 -23.95 2.70 61.22
N LYS A 176 -23.92 1.39 60.95
CA LYS A 176 -23.42 0.87 59.65
C LYS A 176 -24.28 1.32 58.47
N ILE A 177 -25.61 1.38 58.65
CA ILE A 177 -26.52 1.89 57.62
C ILE A 177 -26.20 3.35 57.31
N ASN A 178 -26.08 4.22 58.32
CA ASN A 178 -25.75 5.63 58.13
C ASN A 178 -24.37 5.83 57.48
N HIS A 179 -23.38 5.00 57.84
CA HIS A 179 -22.06 5.06 57.21
C HIS A 179 -22.12 4.73 55.70
N ILE A 180 -22.91 3.72 55.32
CA ILE A 180 -23.11 3.37 53.90
C ILE A 180 -23.89 4.46 53.16
N LEU A 181 -24.91 5.06 53.78
CA LEU A 181 -25.64 6.17 53.17
C LEU A 181 -24.73 7.38 52.93
N LYS A 182 -23.87 7.73 53.89
CA LYS A 182 -22.87 8.79 53.69
C LYS A 182 -21.89 8.47 52.56
N TYR A 183 -21.47 7.21 52.46
CA TYR A 183 -20.64 6.74 51.35
C TYR A 183 -21.37 6.87 50.00
N PHE A 184 -22.69 6.63 49.94
CA PHE A 184 -23.46 6.86 48.73
C PHE A 184 -23.50 8.33 48.34
N ASP A 185 -23.75 9.23 49.28
CA ASP A 185 -23.75 10.68 49.00
C ASP A 185 -22.40 11.11 48.44
N GLU A 186 -21.28 10.67 49.04
CA GLU A 186 -19.93 10.96 48.55
C GLU A 186 -19.69 10.42 47.13
N LYS A 187 -20.19 9.22 46.80
CA LYS A 187 -20.02 8.63 45.47
C LYS A 187 -20.96 9.22 44.42
N MET A 188 -22.17 9.61 44.81
CA MET A 188 -23.08 10.35 43.94
C MET A 188 -22.48 11.72 43.59
N ASP A 189 -21.95 12.45 44.57
CA ASP A 189 -21.24 13.71 44.35
C ASP A 189 -20.05 13.55 43.39
N GLU A 190 -19.24 12.50 43.57
CA GLU A 190 -18.13 12.20 42.65
C GLU A 190 -18.61 11.87 41.23
N SER A 191 -19.71 11.13 41.11
CA SER A 191 -20.32 10.74 39.83
C SER A 191 -20.92 11.95 39.09
N GLU A 192 -21.68 12.78 39.81
CA GLU A 192 -22.27 14.02 39.29
C GLU A 192 -21.21 15.01 38.78
N ARG A 193 -20.00 14.98 39.36
CA ARG A 193 -18.86 15.76 38.84
C ARG A 193 -18.23 15.16 37.59
N CYS A 194 -18.26 13.83 37.43
CA CYS A 194 -17.66 13.15 36.27
C CYS A 194 -18.52 13.26 35.00
N ILE A 195 -19.86 13.17 35.13
CA ILE A 195 -20.77 13.16 33.97
C ILE A 195 -20.64 14.40 33.06
N PRO A 196 -20.57 15.65 33.60
CA PRO A 196 -20.36 16.84 32.78
C PRO A 196 -19.03 16.81 32.03
N LEU A 197 -17.95 16.34 32.67
CA LEU A 197 -16.62 16.25 32.06
C LEU A 197 -16.60 15.23 30.91
N ILE A 198 -17.23 14.07 31.10
CA ILE A 198 -17.41 13.07 30.02
C ILE A 198 -18.20 13.69 28.87
N THR A 199 -19.29 14.39 29.18
CA THR A 199 -20.16 15.02 28.16
C THR A 199 -19.42 16.11 27.38
N GLU A 200 -18.64 16.94 28.06
CA GLU A 200 -17.82 17.98 27.44
C GLU A 200 -16.75 17.38 26.53
N LYS A 201 -16.02 16.37 27.02
CA LYS A 201 -14.97 15.69 26.25
C LYS A 201 -15.51 14.91 25.06
N ALA A 202 -16.68 14.28 25.18
CA ALA A 202 -17.35 13.63 24.05
C ALA A 202 -17.70 14.64 22.95
N LYS A 203 -18.21 15.83 23.31
CA LYS A 203 -18.47 16.91 22.35
C LYS A 203 -17.19 17.44 21.71
N GLU A 204 -16.13 17.60 22.50
CA GLU A 204 -14.81 18.00 21.98
C GLU A 204 -14.29 16.97 20.96
N LEU A 205 -14.42 15.68 21.27
CA LEU A 205 -14.02 14.60 20.38
C LEU A 205 -14.79 14.63 19.05
N ASP A 206 -16.12 14.77 19.09
CA ASP A 206 -16.95 14.86 17.88
C ASP A 206 -16.60 16.09 17.02
N ALA A 207 -16.33 17.22 17.68
CA ALA A 207 -15.92 18.46 17.02
C ALA A 207 -14.54 18.34 16.33
N LYS A 208 -13.63 17.51 16.86
CA LYS A 208 -12.32 17.24 16.24
C LYS A 208 -12.36 16.13 15.18
N LYS A 209 -13.22 15.13 15.36
CA LYS A 209 -13.33 13.98 14.45
C LYS A 209 -13.78 14.39 13.05
N THR A 210 -14.77 15.28 12.96
CA THR A 210 -15.35 15.70 11.67
C THR A 210 -14.35 16.43 10.76
N PRO A 211 -13.61 17.47 11.23
CA PRO A 211 -12.57 18.10 10.44
C PRO A 211 -11.44 17.13 10.04
N MET A 212 -11.00 16.27 10.96
CA MET A 212 -9.96 15.28 10.68
C MET A 212 -10.37 14.33 9.54
N GLN A 213 -11.61 13.83 9.56
CA GLN A 213 -12.12 12.98 8.48
C GLN A 213 -12.15 13.72 7.14
N LEU A 214 -12.57 14.98 7.13
CA LEU A 214 -12.57 15.81 5.92
C LEU A 214 -11.14 16.03 5.38
N SER A 215 -10.18 16.29 6.27
CA SER A 215 -8.76 16.42 5.92
C SER A 215 -8.21 15.13 5.31
N ILE A 216 -8.57 13.98 5.86
CA ILE A 216 -8.17 12.67 5.31
C ILE A 216 -8.75 12.46 3.91
N VAL A 217 -10.05 12.69 3.72
CA VAL A 217 -10.70 12.54 2.40
C VAL A 217 -10.02 13.42 1.37
N LYS A 218 -9.86 14.70 1.68
CA LYS A 218 -9.18 15.65 0.79
C LYS A 218 -7.76 15.21 0.46
N PHE A 219 -7.01 14.73 1.44
CA PHE A 219 -5.67 14.23 1.22
C PHE A 219 -5.62 13.02 0.29
N VAL A 220 -6.52 12.06 0.50
CA VAL A 220 -6.62 10.88 -0.36
C VAL A 220 -6.99 11.26 -1.79
N ASP A 221 -7.92 12.20 -1.98
CA ASP A 221 -8.31 12.67 -3.31
C ASP A 221 -7.15 13.32 -4.05
N GLU A 222 -6.38 14.17 -3.36
CA GLU A 222 -5.19 14.79 -3.93
C GLU A 222 -4.09 13.76 -4.23
N LEU A 223 -3.93 12.73 -3.40
CA LEU A 223 -2.99 11.63 -3.70
C LEU A 223 -3.43 10.84 -4.93
N ASN A 224 -4.73 10.60 -5.11
CA ASN A 224 -5.27 9.94 -6.29
C ASN A 224 -4.97 10.72 -7.57
N ASP A 225 -5.03 12.06 -7.51
CA ASP A 225 -4.67 12.91 -8.66
C ASP A 225 -3.18 12.82 -9.00
N LEU A 226 -2.32 12.72 -7.98
CA LEU A 226 -0.87 12.68 -8.16
C LEU A 226 -0.35 11.30 -8.56
N ILE A 227 -1.00 10.21 -8.13
CA ILE A 227 -0.57 8.84 -8.44
C ILE A 227 -0.95 8.44 -9.88
N LEU A 228 -2.02 9.01 -10.43
CA LEU A 228 -2.52 8.69 -11.76
C LEU A 228 -1.48 8.89 -12.87
N PRO A 229 -0.80 10.05 -13.00
CA PRO A 229 0.25 10.22 -14.00
C PRO A 229 1.43 9.29 -13.79
N ILE A 230 1.79 8.99 -12.53
CA ILE A 230 2.88 8.05 -12.19
C ILE A 230 2.52 6.64 -12.65
N SER A 231 1.31 6.15 -12.32
CA SER A 231 0.81 4.84 -12.76
C SER A 231 0.86 4.71 -14.28
N HIS A 232 0.47 5.76 -15.00
CA HIS A 232 0.54 5.80 -16.44
C HIS A 232 2.00 5.71 -16.97
N MET A 233 2.93 6.50 -16.41
CA MET A 233 4.34 6.45 -16.79
C MET A 233 4.94 5.05 -16.57
N LEU A 234 4.61 4.41 -15.45
CA LEU A 234 5.05 3.05 -15.12
C LEU A 234 4.48 2.02 -16.12
N ARG A 235 3.21 2.13 -16.52
CA ARG A 235 2.62 1.27 -17.57
C ARG A 235 3.29 1.46 -18.92
N LYS A 236 3.59 2.71 -19.31
CA LYS A 236 4.29 3.02 -20.56
C LYS A 236 5.70 2.41 -20.57
N GLU A 237 6.39 2.38 -19.43
CA GLU A 237 7.69 1.72 -19.31
C GLU A 237 7.64 0.19 -19.51
N LEU A 238 6.50 -0.45 -19.24
CA LEU A 238 6.26 -1.87 -19.51
C LEU A 238 5.87 -2.15 -20.96
N GLY A 239 5.74 -1.12 -21.81
CA GLY A 239 5.32 -1.26 -23.20
C GLY A 239 3.82 -1.47 -23.38
N ALA A 240 3.00 -1.16 -22.36
CA ALA A 240 1.55 -1.17 -22.48
C ALA A 240 1.11 -0.11 -23.51
N LYS A 241 0.37 -0.53 -24.54
CA LYS A 241 -0.22 0.37 -25.55
C LYS A 241 -1.59 0.88 -25.08
N THR A 242 -1.66 1.34 -23.83
CA THR A 242 -2.92 1.82 -23.26
C THR A 242 -3.21 3.22 -23.81
N ASP A 243 -4.44 3.45 -24.26
CA ASP A 243 -4.91 4.78 -24.65
C ASP A 243 -5.06 5.63 -23.40
N VAL A 244 -4.10 6.52 -23.21
CA VAL A 244 -3.93 7.36 -22.01
C VAL A 244 -5.13 8.25 -21.79
N ASP A 245 -5.63 8.86 -22.86
CA ASP A 245 -6.73 9.82 -22.79
C ASP A 245 -8.05 9.11 -22.48
N LEU A 246 -8.22 7.89 -23.00
CA LEU A 246 -9.36 7.05 -22.66
C LEU A 246 -9.30 6.53 -21.23
N ASP A 247 -8.15 6.05 -20.76
CA ASP A 247 -7.98 5.56 -19.38
C ASP A 247 -8.20 6.68 -18.35
N LEU A 248 -7.70 7.90 -18.64
CA LEU A 248 -7.92 9.08 -17.82
C LEU A 248 -9.41 9.45 -17.76
N LYS A 249 -10.11 9.42 -18.91
CA LYS A 249 -11.56 9.66 -18.98
C LYS A 249 -12.35 8.61 -18.20
N VAL A 250 -11.98 7.34 -18.31
CA VAL A 250 -12.61 6.25 -17.54
C VAL A 250 -12.42 6.47 -16.04
N HIS A 251 -11.19 6.81 -15.62
CA HIS A 251 -10.90 7.06 -14.21
C HIS A 251 -11.66 8.28 -13.65
N LEU A 252 -11.75 9.36 -14.42
CA LEU A 252 -12.54 10.54 -14.05
C LEU A 252 -14.04 10.23 -13.99
N SER A 253 -14.57 9.45 -14.94
CA SER A 253 -15.99 9.05 -14.95
C SER A 253 -16.37 8.12 -13.80
N ALA A 254 -15.43 7.30 -13.32
CA ALA A 254 -15.65 6.42 -12.16
C ALA A 254 -15.68 7.17 -10.83
N ARG A 255 -15.24 8.43 -10.81
CA ARG A 255 -15.23 9.33 -9.64
C ARG A 255 -16.56 10.06 -9.42
N GLU A 256 -17.43 10.07 -10.43
CA GLU A 256 -18.77 10.69 -10.38
C GLU A 256 -19.87 9.74 -9.87
N ILE A 257 -19.50 8.53 -9.44
CA ILE A 257 -20.37 7.48 -8.86
C ILE A 257 -20.10 7.38 -7.37
#